data_AF-A0A838L7D6-F1
#
_entry.id   AF-A0A838L7D6-F1
#
_cell.length_a   1.000
_cell.length_b   1.000
_cell.length_c   1.000
_cell.angle_alpha   90.00
_cell.angle_beta   90.00
_cell.angle_gamma   90.00
#
_symmetry.space_group_name_H-M   'P 1'
#
loop_
_entity.id
_entity.type
_entity.pdbx_description
1 polymer ?
#
loop_
_entity_poly.entity_id
_entity_poly.type
_entity_poly.pdbx_seq_one_letter_code
_entity_poly.pdbx_strand_id
1 'polypeptide(L)' 'MSVDRIVTESPDDLPRPPERPEAAMCCGRGCCPCIFDYYDDAFARWQALVRERGFDPAEVTQRRD' A
#
# COMPACT_ATOMS: atom_id res chain seq x y z
N MET A 1 12.19 28.66 -19.95
CA MET A 1 10.88 28.17 -19.45
C MET A 1 10.64 26.87 -20.18
N SER A 2 10.33 25.71 -19.61
CA SER A 2 10.16 25.22 -18.25
C SER A 2 10.71 23.79 -18.32
N VAL A 3 11.41 23.32 -17.30
CA VAL A 3 11.90 21.93 -17.31
C VAL A 3 10.70 21.01 -17.15
N ASP A 4 10.24 20.42 -18.26
CA ASP A 4 9.39 19.24 -18.23
C ASP A 4 10.19 18.13 -17.55
N ARG A 5 10.08 18.09 -16.22
CA ARG A 5 10.64 17.05 -15.37
C ARG A 5 10.00 15.75 -15.84
N ILE A 6 10.73 15.00 -16.64
CA ILE A 6 10.45 13.59 -16.88
C ILE A 6 10.58 12.93 -15.51
N VAL A 7 9.48 12.88 -14.75
CA VAL A 7 9.37 11.97 -13.62
C VAL A 7 9.26 10.61 -14.30
N THR A 8 10.39 9.97 -14.50
CA THR A 8 10.42 8.54 -14.77
C THR A 8 9.94 7.91 -13.47
N GLU A 9 8.62 7.78 -13.29
CA GLU A 9 8.01 7.16 -12.10
C GLU A 9 8.67 5.80 -11.96
N SER A 10 9.53 5.68 -10.97
CA SER A 10 10.28 4.47 -10.67
C SER A 10 9.53 3.75 -9.54
N PRO A 11 9.64 2.42 -9.42
CA PRO A 11 8.95 1.69 -8.34
C PRO A 11 9.37 2.16 -6.94
N ASP A 12 10.54 2.82 -6.80
CA ASP A 12 10.98 3.49 -5.58
C ASP A 12 10.22 4.77 -5.22
N ASP A 13 9.58 5.44 -6.18
CA ASP A 13 8.76 6.64 -5.95
C ASP A 13 7.36 6.29 -5.44
N LEU A 14 6.96 5.02 -5.50
CA LEU A 14 5.66 4.57 -5.01
C LEU A 14 5.60 4.61 -3.47
N PRO A 15 4.45 4.99 -2.88
CA PRO A 15 4.28 4.90 -1.45
C PRO A 15 4.47 3.46 -0.98
N ARG A 16 4.99 3.29 0.24
CA ARG A 16 5.14 1.95 0.83
C ARG A 16 3.75 1.36 1.10
N PRO A 17 3.57 0.03 0.97
CA PRO A 17 2.35 -0.61 1.41
C PRO A 17 2.18 -0.40 2.92
N PRO A 18 0.94 -0.34 3.42
CA PRO A 18 0.69 -0.32 4.86
C PRO A 18 1.31 -1.55 5.53
N GLU A 19 1.81 -1.36 6.74
CA GLU A 19 2.33 -2.45 7.56
C GLU A 19 1.18 -3.31 8.06
N ARG A 20 1.34 -4.64 7.95
CA ARG A 20 0.34 -5.58 8.42
C ARG A 20 0.34 -5.58 9.96
N PRO A 21 -0.82 -5.38 10.62
CA PRO A 21 -0.87 -5.40 12.08
C PRO A 21 -0.56 -6.80 12.62
N GLU A 22 0.10 -6.83 13.78
CA GLU A 22 0.34 -8.08 14.50
C GLU A 22 -0.94 -8.64 15.11
N ALA A 23 -0.98 -9.95 15.35
CA ALA A 23 -2.12 -10.61 16.00
C ALA A 23 -2.42 -10.02 17.39
N ALA A 24 -1.39 -9.60 18.14
CA ALA A 24 -1.53 -8.97 19.45
C ALA A 24 -2.23 -7.60 19.42
N MET A 25 -2.29 -6.94 18.27
CA MET A 25 -3.00 -5.67 18.09
C MET A 25 -4.51 -5.88 17.96
N CYS A 26 -4.97 -7.12 17.72
CA CYS A 26 -6.38 -7.47 17.70
C CYS A 26 -6.96 -7.49 19.12
N CYS A 27 -8.11 -6.83 19.32
CA CYS A 27 -8.82 -6.78 20.60
C CYS A 27 -9.25 -8.17 21.13
N GLY A 28 -9.31 -9.19 20.26
CA GLY A 28 -9.73 -10.56 20.58
C GLY A 28 -11.21 -10.71 20.97
N ARG A 29 -12.00 -9.64 20.89
CA ARG A 29 -13.39 -9.58 21.37
C ARG A 29 -14.45 -9.56 20.26
N GLY A 30 -14.04 -9.76 19.00
CA GLY A 30 -14.96 -9.70 17.85
C GLY A 30 -15.41 -8.28 17.50
N CYS A 31 -14.55 -7.28 17.74
CA CYS A 31 -14.82 -5.88 17.38
C CYS A 31 -15.00 -5.74 15.85
N CYS A 32 -15.98 -4.95 15.40
CA CYS A 32 -16.20 -4.62 13.98
C CYS A 32 -16.40 -3.09 13.82
N PRO A 33 -15.53 -2.38 13.06
CA PRO A 33 -14.39 -2.91 12.31
C PRO A 33 -13.22 -3.36 13.22
N CYS A 34 -12.61 -4.47 12.86
CA CYS A 34 -11.38 -5.01 13.42
C CYS A 34 -10.17 -4.22 12.90
N ILE A 35 -9.02 -4.31 13.59
CA ILE A 35 -7.75 -3.73 13.11
C ILE A 35 -7.36 -4.29 11.73
N PHE A 36 -7.70 -5.54 11.45
CA PHE A 36 -7.48 -6.15 10.14
C PHE A 36 -8.37 -5.54 9.06
N ASP A 37 -9.62 -5.17 9.39
CA ASP A 37 -10.51 -4.51 8.43
C ASP A 37 -9.95 -3.14 8.01
N TYR A 38 -9.44 -2.37 8.97
CA TYR A 38 -8.75 -1.10 8.66
C TYR A 38 -7.50 -1.30 7.81
N TYR A 39 -6.74 -2.35 8.07
CA TYR A 39 -5.58 -2.70 7.26
C TYR A 39 -5.98 -3.08 5.84
N ASP A 40 -6.99 -3.93 5.66
CA ASP A 40 -7.46 -4.35 4.35
C ASP A 40 -7.97 -3.16 3.52
N ASP A 41 -8.70 -2.23 4.14
CA ASP A 41 -9.14 -0.98 3.51
C ASP A 41 -7.96 -0.07 3.11
N ALA A 42 -6.95 0.05 3.98
CA ALA A 42 -5.73 0.80 3.67
C ALA A 42 -4.94 0.14 2.53
N PHE A 43 -4.84 -1.19 2.56
CA PHE A 43 -4.10 -1.98 1.58
C PHE A 43 -4.80 -1.95 0.22
N ALA A 44 -6.13 -2.00 0.17
CA ALA A 44 -6.90 -1.86 -1.07
C ALA A 44 -6.71 -0.48 -1.71
N ARG A 45 -6.72 0.60 -0.92
CA ARG A 45 -6.43 1.96 -1.41
C ARG A 45 -5.01 2.09 -1.96
N TRP A 46 -4.04 1.50 -1.27
CA TRP A 46 -2.66 1.46 -1.77
C TRP A 46 -2.55 0.71 -3.09
N GLN A 47 -3.15 -0.48 -3.20
CA GLN A 47 -3.14 -1.25 -4.46
C GLN A 47 -3.78 -0.48 -5.62
N ALA A 48 -4.89 0.24 -5.36
CA ALA A 48 -5.53 1.07 -6.37
C ALA A 48 -4.61 2.19 -6.86
N LEU A 49 -3.92 2.88 -5.94
CA LEU A 49 -2.93 3.90 -6.28
C LEU A 49 -1.79 3.33 -7.11
N VAL A 50 -1.24 2.17 -6.73
CA VAL A 50 -0.14 1.53 -7.47
C VAL A 50 -0.58 1.17 -8.90
N ARG A 51 -1.80 0.66 -9.06
CA ARG A 51 -2.39 0.37 -10.38
C ARG A 51 -2.62 1.64 -11.20
N GLU A 52 -3.11 2.71 -10.59
CA GLU A 52 -3.29 4.02 -11.25
C GLU A 52 -1.96 4.58 -11.78
N ARG A 53 -0.86 4.30 -11.08
CA ARG A 53 0.51 4.67 -11.46
C ARG A 53 1.12 3.75 -12.53
N GLY A 54 0.37 2.74 -13.00
CA GLY A 54 0.81 1.83 -14.06
C GLY A 54 1.67 0.66 -13.57
N PHE A 55 1.72 0.40 -12.27
CA PHE A 55 2.49 -0.70 -11.69
C PHE A 55 1.58 -1.84 -11.21
N ASP A 56 2.14 -3.04 -11.12
CA ASP A 56 1.48 -4.16 -10.46
C ASP A 56 1.81 -4.18 -8.95
N PRO A 57 0.82 -4.12 -8.05
CA PRO A 57 1.08 -4.09 -6.60
C PRO A 57 1.74 -5.37 -6.06
N ALA A 58 1.50 -6.54 -6.65
CA ALA A 58 2.16 -7.76 -6.21
C ALA A 58 3.66 -7.71 -6.56
N GLU A 59 4.02 -7.20 -7.74
CA GLU A 59 5.43 -6.99 -8.12
C GLU A 59 6.15 -5.99 -7.22
N VAL A 60 5.46 -4.90 -6.83
CA VAL A 60 6.03 -3.88 -5.94
C VAL A 60 6.26 -4.43 -4.52
N THR A 61 5.37 -5.27 -4.01
CA THR A 61 5.54 -5.89 -2.69
C THR A 61 6.64 -6.95 -2.68
N GLN A 62 6.72 -7.80 -3.72
CA GLN A 62 7.69 -8.91 -3.79
C GLN A 62 9.16 -8.45 -3.92
N ARG A 63 9.42 -7.26 -4.47
CA ARG A 63 10.79 -6.72 -4.61
C ARG A 63 11.39 -6.19 -3.31
N ARG A 64 10.62 -6.17 -2.22
CA ARG A 64 10.97 -5.48 -0.96
C ARG A 64 11.11 -6.43 0.23
N ASP A 65 10.93 -7.73 0.01
CA ASP A 65 11.23 -8.85 0.92
C ASP A 65 12.64 -9.40 0.60
#